data_AF-A0A7X6TWA5-F1
#
_entry.id   AF-A0A7X6TWA5-F1
#
_cell.length_a   1.000
_cell.length_b   1.000
_cell.length_c   1.000
_cell.angle_alpha   90.00
_cell.angle_beta   90.00
_cell.angle_gamma   90.00
#
_symmetry.space_group_name_H-M   'P 1'
#
loop_
_entity.id
_entity.type
_entity.pdbx_description
1 polymer ?
#
loop_
_entity_poly.entity_id
_entity_poly.type
_entity_poly.pdbx_seq_one_letter_code
_entity_poly.pdbx_strand_id
1 'polypeptide(L)' 'QYILTEPNTVRVDLNAAFISSVNQTPDLENVRIQSLVDTLCNIYQVDGVMLSINDQRYESDHRKIEVDEVLTPSYFE' A
#
# COMPACT_ATOMS: atom_id res chain seq x y z
N GLN A 1 2.64 -12.78 2.91
CA GLN A 1 3.53 -11.62 3.08
C GLN A 1 4.73 -11.74 2.18
N TYR A 2 4.77 -10.90 1.14
CA TYR A 2 5.89 -10.79 0.21
C TYR A 2 6.00 -9.37 -0.35
N ILE A 3 7.17 -9.06 -0.91
CA ILE A 3 7.39 -7.90 -1.77
C ILE A 3 8.00 -8.44 -3.07
N LEU A 4 7.39 -8.11 -4.20
CA LEU A 4 7.87 -8.46 -5.53
C LEU A 4 8.09 -7.18 -6.32
N THR A 5 9.28 -7.02 -6.89
CA THR A 5 9.61 -5.93 -7.81
C THR A 5 9.18 -6.30 -9.21
N GLU A 6 8.38 -5.45 -9.84
CA GLU A 6 7.93 -5.55 -11.23
C GLU A 6 8.48 -4.34 -12.03
N PRO A 7 8.43 -4.35 -13.37
CA PRO A 7 8.79 -3.15 -14.13
C PRO A 7 7.97 -1.94 -13.67
N ASN A 8 8.65 -0.90 -13.20
CA ASN A 8 8.10 0.38 -12.72
C ASN A 8 7.12 0.28 -11.53
N THR A 9 6.93 -0.88 -10.92
CA THR A 9 6.02 -1.05 -9.77
C THR A 9 6.54 -2.04 -8.76
N VAL A 10 6.01 -1.98 -7.54
CA VAL A 10 6.20 -3.01 -6.51
C VAL A 10 4.86 -3.61 -6.13
N ARG A 11 4.75 -4.93 -6.18
CA ARG A 11 3.61 -5.66 -5.61
C ARG A 11 3.95 -6.06 -4.18
N VAL A 12 3.13 -5.61 -3.24
CA VAL A 12 3.25 -5.95 -1.83
C VAL A 12 1.98 -6.66 -1.36
N ASP A 13 2.17 -7.83 -0.78
CA ASP A 13 1.14 -8.57 -0.07
C ASP A 13 1.46 -8.54 1.41
N LEU A 14 0.56 -7.98 2.22
CA LEU A 14 0.63 -7.97 3.67
C LEU A 14 -0.41 -8.93 4.25
N ASN A 15 -0.49 -9.05 5.57
CA ASN A 15 -1.47 -9.91 6.22
C ASN A 15 -2.51 -9.07 6.96
N ALA A 16 -3.57 -9.72 7.46
CA ALA A 16 -4.65 -9.02 8.16
C ALA A 16 -4.20 -8.21 9.39
N ALA A 17 -3.04 -8.51 9.99
CA ALA A 17 -2.50 -7.72 11.10
C ALA A 17 -2.12 -6.29 10.68
N PHE A 18 -1.80 -6.08 9.40
CA PHE A 18 -1.59 -4.75 8.84
C PHE A 18 -2.87 -3.91 8.85
N ILE A 19 -4.02 -4.49 8.49
CA ILE A 19 -5.31 -3.79 8.56
C ILE A 19 -5.55 -3.32 10.00
N SER A 20 -5.37 -4.22 10.97
CA SER A 20 -5.52 -3.89 12.38
C SER A 20 -4.58 -2.78 12.83
N SER A 21 -3.32 -2.74 12.36
CA SER A 21 -2.35 -1.72 12.76
C SER A 21 -2.67 -0.35 12.15
N VAL A 22 -3.05 -0.32 10.88
CA VAL A 22 -3.42 0.90 10.14
C VAL A 22 -4.72 1.49 10.68
N ASN A 23 -5.67 0.66 11.13
CA ASN A 23 -6.99 1.12 11.59
C ASN A 23 -7.07 1.48 13.08
N GLN A 24 -5.97 1.37 13.85
CA GLN A 24 -5.96 1.82 15.26
C GLN A 24 -6.32 3.30 15.43
N THR A 25 -6.07 4.11 14.40
CA THR A 25 -6.45 5.52 14.34
C THR A 25 -6.95 5.79 12.92
N PRO A 26 -8.26 5.65 12.67
CA PRO A 26 -8.84 5.77 11.33
C PRO A 26 -8.42 7.02 10.56
N ASP A 27 -8.34 8.15 11.24
CA ASP A 27 -7.96 9.45 10.66
C ASP A 27 -6.53 9.44 10.04
N LEU A 28 -5.69 8.47 10.42
CA LEU A 28 -4.32 8.33 9.94
C LEU A 28 -4.16 7.21 8.90
N GLU A 29 -5.23 6.50 8.52
CA GLU A 29 -5.17 5.40 7.55
C GLU A 29 -4.49 5.84 6.25
N ASN A 30 -4.97 6.92 5.64
CA ASN A 30 -4.40 7.45 4.40
C ASN A 30 -2.94 7.86 4.57
N VAL A 31 -2.57 8.47 5.70
CA VAL A 31 -1.18 8.88 5.97
C VAL A 31 -0.26 7.65 6.08
N ARG A 32 -0.71 6.57 6.71
CA ARG A 32 0.05 5.33 6.87
C ARG A 32 0.21 4.57 5.56
N ILE A 33 -0.87 4.46 4.78
CA ILE A 33 -0.83 3.86 3.43
C ILE A 33 0.10 4.69 2.54
N GLN A 34 -0.03 6.03 2.55
CA GLN A 34 0.83 6.89 1.74
C GLN A 34 2.31 6.76 2.16
N SER A 35 2.58 6.74 3.46
CA SER A 35 3.96 6.55 3.96
C SER A 35 4.56 5.23 3.47
N LEU A 36 3.76 4.16 3.41
CA LEU A 36 4.19 2.87 2.85
C LEU A 36 4.51 3.01 1.36
N VAL A 37 3.61 3.63 0.58
CA VAL A 37 3.78 3.83 -0.86
C VAL A 37 5.04 4.65 -1.14
N ASP A 38 5.20 5.81 -0.52
CA ASP A 38 6.36 6.70 -0.69
C ASP A 38 7.67 5.99 -0.35
N THR A 39 7.67 5.21 0.74
CA THR A 39 8.83 4.45 1.20
C THR A 39 9.24 3.38 0.19
N LEU A 40 8.27 2.61 -0.33
CA LEU A 40 8.54 1.54 -1.29
C LEU A 40 8.97 2.09 -2.65
N CYS A 41 8.30 3.13 -3.16
CA CYS A 41 8.69 3.79 -4.39
C CYS A 41 10.13 4.32 -4.32
N ASN A 42 10.49 4.96 -3.20
CA ASN A 42 11.84 5.45 -2.99
C ASN A 42 12.89 4.34 -2.86
N ILE A 43 12.61 3.26 -2.11
CA ILE A 43 13.59 2.17 -1.93
C ILE A 43 13.82 1.41 -3.23
N TYR A 44 12.75 1.10 -3.97
CA TYR A 44 12.82 0.26 -5.16
C TYR A 44 12.98 1.04 -6.46
N GLN A 45 12.97 2.38 -6.40
CA GLN A 45 13.07 3.27 -7.56
C GLN A 45 11.98 2.94 -8.61
N VAL A 46 10.74 2.84 -8.13
CA VAL A 46 9.54 2.52 -8.94
C VAL A 46 8.53 3.64 -8.90
N ASP A 47 7.61 3.66 -9.86
CA ASP A 47 6.60 4.71 -10.02
C ASP A 47 5.35 4.48 -9.16
N GLY A 48 5.15 3.27 -8.64
CA GLY A 48 3.97 2.95 -7.82
C GLY A 48 4.00 1.60 -7.12
N VAL A 49 2.97 1.37 -6.30
CA VAL A 49 2.81 0.18 -5.46
C VAL A 49 1.42 -0.42 -5.67
N MET A 50 1.34 -1.73 -5.86
CA MET A 50 0.11 -2.52 -5.79
C MET A 50 0.04 -3.21 -4.42
N LEU A 51 -0.97 -2.88 -3.61
CA LEU A 51 -1.15 -3.38 -2.25
C LEU A 51 -2.27 -4.43 -2.18
N SER A 52 -1.97 -5.57 -1.58
CA SER A 52 -2.96 -6.61 -1.26
C SER A 52 -2.78 -7.13 0.18
N ILE A 53 -3.83 -7.78 0.70
CA ILE A 53 -3.85 -8.43 2.01
C ILE A 53 -4.24 -9.90 1.84
N ASN A 54 -3.29 -10.81 2.08
CA ASN A 54 -3.44 -12.24 1.81
C ASN A 54 -3.96 -12.51 0.39
N ASP A 55 -3.36 -11.87 -0.61
CA ASP A 55 -3.73 -11.90 -2.03
C ASP A 55 -5.16 -11.40 -2.34
N GLN A 56 -5.78 -10.70 -1.40
CA GLN A 56 -7.09 -10.06 -1.57
C GLN A 56 -6.96 -8.54 -1.56
N ARG A 57 -8.01 -7.85 -2.03
CA ARG A 57 -8.07 -6.39 -1.96
C ARG A 57 -7.88 -5.91 -0.52
N TYR A 58 -7.28 -4.74 -0.36
CA TYR A 58 -7.33 -4.06 0.93
C TYR A 58 -8.74 -3.50 1.13
N GLU A 59 -9.35 -3.79 2.28
CA GLU A 59 -10.67 -3.30 2.64
C GLU A 59 -10.69 -2.93 4.13
N SER A 60 -11.02 -1.66 4.39
CA SER A 60 -11.33 -1.13 5.71
C SER A 60 -12.73 -0.51 5.69
N ASP A 61 -13.17 0.01 6.83
CA ASP A 61 -14.44 0.74 6.93
C ASP A 61 -14.45 2.06 6.12
N HIS A 62 -13.27 2.59 5.74
CA HIS A 62 -13.13 3.91 5.13
C HIS A 62 -12.65 3.84 3.67
N ARG A 63 -11.96 2.77 3.28
CA ARG A 63 -11.34 2.67 1.96
C ARG A 63 -11.29 1.24 1.45
N LYS A 64 -11.34 1.13 0.12
CA LYS A 64 -11.07 -0.10 -0.64
C LYS A 64 -9.97 0.21 -1.64
N ILE A 65 -9.03 -0.71 -1.80
CA ILE A 65 -7.95 -0.64 -2.80
C ILE A 65 -7.93 -1.99 -3.51
N GLU A 66 -8.22 -1.99 -4.81
CA GLU A 66 -8.27 -3.21 -5.60
C GLU A 66 -6.86 -3.80 -5.80
N VAL A 67 -6.75 -5.12 -6.00
CA VAL A 67 -5.45 -5.85 -6.04
C VAL A 67 -4.49 -5.32 -7.11
N ASP A 68 -5.03 -4.79 -8.21
CA ASP A 68 -4.26 -4.24 -9.33
C ASP A 68 -4.31 -2.70 -9.40
N GLU A 69 -4.84 -2.05 -8.36
CA GLU A 69 -4.80 -0.60 -8.22
C GLU A 69 -3.37 -0.14 -7.93
N VAL A 70 -2.85 0.76 -8.76
CA VAL A 70 -1.52 1.33 -8.58
C VAL A 70 -1.63 2.58 -7.73
N LEU A 71 -1.05 2.52 -6.53
CA LEU A 71 -0.90 3.68 -5.65
C LEU A 71 0.39 4.41 -6.02
N THR A 72 0.27 5.71 -6.30
CA THR A 72 1.40 6.56 -6.66
C THR A 72 1.98 7.28 -5.44
N PRO A 73 3.30 7.53 -5.41
CA PRO A 73 3.92 8.30 -4.34
C PRO A 73 3.47 9.75 -4.38
N SER A 74 3.38 10.37 -3.21
CA SER A 74 3.04 11.79 -3.05
C SER A 74 4.33 12.61 -2.97
N TYR A 75 5.06 12.68 -4.09
CA TYR A 75 6.16 13.64 -4.20
C TYR A 75 5.57 15.01 -4.51
N PHE A 76 5.54 15.90 -3.51
CA PHE A 76 5.16 17.32 -3.58
C PHE A 76 4.46 17.76 -4.89
N GLU A 77 3.12 17.84 -4.86
CA GLU A 77 2.41 18.83 -5.69
C GLU A 77 2.82 20.26 -5.29
#